data_AF-A0A396M961-F1
#
_entry.id   AF-A0A396M961-F1
#
_cell.length_a   1.000
_cell.length_b   1.000
_cell.length_c   1.000
_cell.angle_alpha   90.00
_cell.angle_beta   90.00
_cell.angle_gamma   90.00
#
_symmetry.space_group_name_H-M   'P 1'
#
loop_
_entity.id
_entity.type
_entity.pdbx_description
1 polymer ?
#
loop_
_entity_poly.entity_id
_entity_poly.type
_entity_poly.pdbx_seq_one_letter_code
_entity_poly.pdbx_strand_id
1 'polypeptide(L)'
;MDNIESKSPLEKVLFGNTNAKVEFVVEPSFEGAYGIRVIKDSSETSSSLEVKRIINWKEVEKQMQKAFPVKGYTIQELNAKIAEREKMSEEERELSILKSRIRNEKREKESLKRYQVHTFIIPISDLFAEKLYAKFVSFIDDFKAKELEPNLLMGDGETTVFRCIVDQEIWTLSIPFKTEEKARELSDLCKQIVEDAEAGRFDESKYIGSLEYGQEDCN
;
A
#
# COMPACT_ATOMS: atom_id res chain seq x y z
N MET A 1 -9.65 13.98 -6.34
CA MET A 1 -9.95 12.54 -6.36
C MET A 1 -10.79 12.28 -5.14
N ASP A 2 -11.98 11.71 -5.33
CA ASP A 2 -12.91 11.49 -4.23
C ASP A 2 -12.40 10.39 -3.31
N ASN A 3 -12.28 10.71 -2.02
CA ASN A 3 -11.71 9.88 -0.96
C ASN A 3 -12.66 8.73 -0.52
N ILE A 4 -13.41 8.17 -1.47
CA ILE A 4 -14.54 7.22 -1.25
C ILE A 4 -14.22 5.83 -1.81
N GLU A 5 -13.05 5.65 -2.41
CA GLU A 5 -12.71 4.39 -3.06
C GLU A 5 -12.44 3.29 -2.02
N SER A 6 -13.23 2.21 -2.12
CA SER A 6 -13.06 1.02 -1.28
C SER A 6 -11.70 0.36 -1.50
N LYS A 7 -11.23 -0.42 -0.53
CA LYS A 7 -10.05 -1.29 -0.63
C LYS A 7 -9.78 -1.85 -2.03
N SER A 8 -8.53 -1.72 -2.48
CA SER A 8 -8.00 -2.38 -3.67
C SER A 8 -8.19 -3.90 -3.59
N PRO A 9 -8.18 -4.63 -4.72
CA PRO A 9 -8.19 -6.09 -4.72
C PRO A 9 -7.06 -6.71 -3.90
N LEU A 10 -5.89 -6.09 -3.85
CA LEU A 10 -4.74 -6.55 -3.08
C LEU A 10 -4.93 -6.27 -1.57
N GLU A 11 -5.46 -5.10 -1.22
CA GLU A 11 -5.84 -4.79 0.15
C GLU A 11 -6.90 -5.77 0.69
N LYS A 12 -7.82 -6.23 -0.16
CA LYS A 12 -8.81 -7.27 0.18
C LYS A 12 -8.18 -8.64 0.40
N VAL A 13 -7.10 -8.97 -0.30
CA VAL A 13 -6.33 -10.21 -0.04
C VAL A 13 -5.71 -10.16 1.35
N LEU A 14 -5.18 -9.01 1.77
CA LEU A 14 -4.63 -8.85 3.12
C LEU A 14 -5.76 -8.80 4.16
N PHE A 15 -6.61 -7.78 4.14
CA PHE A 15 -7.50 -7.44 5.26
C PHE A 15 -8.99 -7.70 5.02
N GLY A 16 -9.35 -8.33 3.89
CA GLY A 16 -10.74 -8.59 3.54
C GLY A 16 -11.50 -7.30 3.19
N ASN A 17 -12.83 -7.33 3.31
CA ASN A 17 -13.67 -6.21 2.89
C ASN A 17 -13.96 -5.20 4.03
N THR A 18 -13.68 -5.57 5.28
CA THR A 18 -14.01 -4.75 6.45
C THR A 18 -12.91 -3.74 6.71
N ASN A 19 -13.28 -2.47 6.93
CA ASN A 19 -12.35 -1.44 7.36
C ASN A 19 -12.17 -1.47 8.89
N ALA A 20 -10.99 -1.07 9.35
CA ALA A 20 -10.67 -0.90 10.75
C ALA A 20 -10.38 0.57 11.08
N LYS A 21 -10.31 0.90 12.38
CA LYS A 21 -9.98 2.24 12.87
C LYS A 21 -8.68 2.79 12.24
N VAL A 22 -7.70 1.91 12.07
CA VAL A 22 -6.41 2.21 11.45
C VAL A 22 -6.03 1.04 10.54
N GLU A 23 -5.66 1.34 9.31
CA GLU A 23 -5.06 0.39 8.37
C GLU A 23 -3.91 1.05 7.61
N PHE A 24 -2.84 0.30 7.44
CA PHE A 24 -1.68 0.67 6.65
C PHE A 24 -1.32 -0.48 5.74
N VAL A 25 -1.15 -0.20 4.45
CA VAL A 25 -0.80 -1.19 3.43
C VAL A 25 0.34 -0.67 2.58
N VAL A 26 1.26 -1.55 2.27
CA VAL A 26 2.37 -1.31 1.37
C VAL A 26 2.34 -2.32 0.24
N GLU A 27 2.35 -1.83 -0.99
CA GLU A 27 2.32 -2.61 -2.22
C GLU A 27 3.62 -2.39 -3.02
N PRO A 28 4.71 -3.10 -2.68
CA PRO A 28 5.97 -3.00 -3.40
C PRO A 28 5.96 -3.87 -4.66
N SER A 29 6.66 -3.42 -5.69
CA SER A 29 6.80 -4.13 -6.98
C SER A 29 7.87 -5.23 -6.97
N PHE A 30 8.66 -5.33 -5.90
CA PHE A 30 9.82 -6.22 -5.78
C PHE A 30 9.71 -7.28 -4.68
N GLU A 31 8.67 -7.20 -3.84
CA GLU A 31 8.41 -8.19 -2.79
C GLU A 31 6.91 -8.34 -2.52
N GLY A 32 6.55 -9.19 -1.56
CA GLY A 32 5.16 -9.38 -1.20
C GLY A 32 4.61 -8.22 -0.37
N ALA A 33 3.43 -7.73 -0.76
CA ALA A 33 2.71 -6.70 -0.05
C ALA A 33 2.47 -7.07 1.42
N TYR A 34 2.48 -6.06 2.27
CA TYR A 34 2.32 -6.21 3.70
C TYR A 34 1.54 -5.04 4.28
N GLY A 35 1.13 -5.16 5.53
CA GLY A 35 0.43 -4.10 6.21
C GLY A 35 0.08 -4.43 7.65
N ILE A 36 -0.54 -3.46 8.30
CA ILE A 36 -1.09 -3.59 9.65
C ILE A 36 -2.51 -3.06 9.70
N ARG A 37 -3.31 -3.58 10.63
CA ARG A 37 -4.53 -2.92 11.09
C ARG A 37 -4.72 -3.09 12.59
N VAL A 38 -5.35 -2.10 13.21
CA VAL A 38 -5.77 -2.21 14.61
C VAL A 38 -7.14 -2.86 14.66
N ILE A 39 -7.24 -4.01 15.31
CA ILE A 39 -8.51 -4.71 15.55
C ILE A 39 -8.84 -4.66 17.05
N LYS A 40 -10.13 -4.77 17.35
CA LYS A 40 -10.62 -4.99 18.71
C LYS A 40 -11.22 -6.38 18.84
N ASP A 41 -11.17 -6.93 20.05
CA ASP A 41 -11.91 -8.15 20.38
C ASP A 41 -13.43 -7.92 20.28
N SER A 42 -14.21 -9.01 20.28
CA SER A 42 -15.67 -8.92 20.22
C SER A 42 -16.31 -8.16 21.39
N SER A 43 -15.56 -7.97 22.48
CA SER A 43 -15.97 -7.20 23.66
C SER A 43 -15.60 -5.72 23.55
N GLU A 44 -14.86 -5.30 22.51
CA GLU A 44 -14.32 -3.96 22.31
C GLU A 44 -13.37 -3.48 23.44
N THR A 45 -12.94 -4.41 24.29
CA THR A 45 -12.17 -4.18 25.52
C THR A 45 -10.67 -4.38 25.37
N SER A 46 -10.24 -5.10 24.34
CA SER A 46 -8.82 -5.29 24.08
C SER A 46 -8.48 -4.99 22.64
N SER A 47 -7.42 -4.21 22.47
CA SER A 47 -6.87 -3.83 21.18
C SER A 47 -5.77 -4.82 20.77
N SER A 48 -5.69 -5.15 19.49
CA SER A 48 -4.63 -5.98 18.93
C SER A 48 -4.17 -5.40 17.59
N LEU A 49 -2.89 -5.54 17.30
CA LEU A 49 -2.33 -5.23 16.00
C LEU A 49 -2.30 -6.50 15.15
N GLU A 50 -3.08 -6.51 14.07
CA GLU A 50 -3.02 -7.57 13.07
C GLU A 50 -2.04 -7.16 11.97
N VAL A 51 -0.96 -7.93 11.83
CA VAL A 51 0.10 -7.75 10.84
C VAL A 51 -0.04 -8.82 9.77
N LYS A 52 0.04 -8.43 8.50
CA LYS A 52 -0.07 -9.37 7.37
C LYS A 52 1.01 -9.15 6.32
N ARG A 53 1.46 -10.23 5.70
CA ARG A 53 2.41 -10.21 4.57
C ARG A 53 2.12 -11.32 3.57
N ILE A 54 2.26 -11.02 2.29
CA ILE A 54 2.31 -12.01 1.22
C ILE A 54 3.69 -12.68 1.21
N ILE A 55 3.74 -13.97 1.51
CA ILE A 55 5.02 -14.68 1.67
C ILE A 55 5.52 -15.37 0.40
N ASN A 56 4.61 -15.65 -0.54
CA ASN A 56 4.93 -16.42 -1.74
C ASN A 56 4.98 -15.56 -3.03
N TRP A 57 5.13 -14.24 -2.90
CA TRP A 57 5.11 -13.30 -4.02
C TRP A 57 6.04 -13.71 -5.16
N LYS A 58 7.29 -14.05 -4.83
CA LYS A 58 8.32 -14.41 -5.83
C LYS A 58 7.97 -15.65 -6.64
N GLU A 59 7.31 -16.62 -6.01
CA GLU A 59 6.85 -17.85 -6.68
C GLU A 59 5.64 -17.56 -7.56
N VAL A 60 4.67 -16.79 -7.06
CA VAL A 60 3.51 -16.35 -7.87
C VAL A 60 3.98 -15.54 -9.08
N GLU A 61 4.90 -14.61 -8.90
CA GLU A 61 5.47 -13.79 -9.98
C GLU A 61 6.12 -14.67 -11.06
N LYS A 62 6.92 -15.67 -10.66
CA LYS A 62 7.52 -16.64 -11.58
C LYS A 62 6.47 -17.45 -12.36
N GLN A 63 5.37 -17.85 -11.71
CA GLN A 63 4.26 -18.53 -12.37
C GLN A 63 3.53 -17.60 -13.35
N MET A 64 3.31 -16.35 -12.97
CA MET A 64 2.64 -15.35 -13.81
C MET A 64 3.49 -14.95 -15.01
N GLN A 65 4.81 -14.89 -14.89
CA GLN A 65 5.70 -14.68 -16.04
C GLN A 65 5.61 -15.81 -17.06
N LYS A 66 5.42 -17.07 -16.62
CA LYS A 66 5.22 -18.21 -17.53
C LYS A 66 3.85 -18.20 -18.20
N ALA A 67 2.78 -17.91 -17.43
CA ALA A 67 1.41 -17.91 -17.92
C ALA A 67 1.09 -16.67 -18.77
N PHE A 68 1.71 -15.53 -18.46
CA PHE A 68 1.53 -14.24 -19.12
C PHE A 68 2.90 -13.68 -19.56
N PRO A 69 3.59 -14.31 -20.52
CA PRO A 69 4.97 -13.95 -20.89
C PRO A 69 5.09 -12.54 -21.48
N VAL A 70 5.81 -11.67 -20.79
CA VAL A 70 6.12 -10.33 -21.30
C VAL A 70 7.28 -10.46 -22.28
N LYS A 71 7.10 -9.95 -23.50
CA LYS A 71 8.18 -9.96 -24.50
C LYS A 71 9.17 -8.86 -24.11
N GLY A 72 10.36 -9.26 -23.67
CA GLY A 72 11.49 -8.33 -23.55
C GLY A 72 11.87 -7.81 -24.93
N TYR A 73 12.17 -6.52 -25.03
CA TYR A 73 12.68 -5.91 -26.25
C TYR A 73 14.09 -5.41 -25.98
N THR A 74 14.99 -5.63 -26.92
CA THR A 74 16.23 -4.85 -27.01
C THR A 74 15.89 -3.38 -27.29
N ILE A 75 16.83 -2.46 -27.02
CA ILE A 75 16.62 -1.02 -27.30
C ILE A 75 16.27 -0.79 -28.78
N GLN A 76 16.89 -1.54 -29.69
CA GLN A 76 16.62 -1.43 -31.13
C GLN A 76 15.18 -1.86 -31.48
N GLU A 77 14.71 -2.99 -30.94
CA GLU A 77 13.34 -3.45 -31.15
C GLU A 77 12.31 -2.52 -30.51
N LEU A 78 12.64 -1.95 -29.34
CA LEU A 78 11.77 -0.98 -28.67
C LEU A 78 11.62 0.29 -29.53
N ASN A 79 12.72 0.83 -30.05
CA ASN A 79 12.70 2.01 -30.93
C ASN A 79 11.93 1.73 -32.23
N ALA A 80 12.11 0.56 -32.84
CA ALA A 80 11.34 0.16 -34.01
C ALA A 80 9.83 0.11 -33.71
N LYS A 81 9.44 -0.44 -32.56
CA LYS A 81 8.04 -0.47 -32.12
C LYS A 81 7.47 0.90 -31.81
N ILE A 82 8.25 1.81 -31.22
CA ILE A 82 7.82 3.19 -30.99
C ILE A 82 7.52 3.86 -32.35
N ALA A 83 8.42 3.72 -33.32
CA ALA A 83 8.23 4.26 -34.67
C ALA A 83 7.05 3.62 -35.43
N GLU A 84 6.79 2.32 -35.24
CA GLU A 84 5.57 1.66 -35.76
C GLU A 84 4.31 2.21 -35.09
N ARG A 85 4.36 2.46 -33.78
CA ARG A 85 3.24 3.00 -33.02
C ARG A 85 2.90 4.43 -33.43
N GLU A 86 3.91 5.24 -33.75
CA GLU A 86 3.74 6.59 -34.31
C GLU A 86 3.05 6.60 -35.69
N LYS A 87 3.15 5.50 -36.45
CA LYS A 87 2.49 5.33 -37.76
C LYS A 87 1.10 4.70 -37.68
N MET A 88 0.75 4.12 -36.54
CA MET A 88 -0.54 3.47 -36.27
C MET A 88 -1.67 4.51 -36.17
N SER A 89 -2.88 4.16 -36.62
CA SER A 89 -4.06 5.01 -36.42
C SER A 89 -4.42 5.12 -34.92
N GLU A 90 -5.19 6.13 -34.55
CA GLU A 90 -5.64 6.31 -33.16
C GLU A 90 -6.44 5.09 -32.66
N GLU A 91 -7.36 4.58 -33.48
CA GLU A 91 -8.15 3.37 -33.19
C GLU A 91 -7.28 2.13 -32.94
N GLU A 92 -6.22 1.95 -33.74
CA GLU A 92 -5.29 0.83 -33.59
C GLU A 92 -4.44 0.96 -32.30
N ARG A 93 -4.05 2.19 -31.94
CA ARG A 93 -3.34 2.46 -30.68
C ARG A 93 -4.23 2.18 -29.48
N GLU A 94 -5.47 2.65 -29.50
CA GLU A 94 -6.44 2.41 -28.43
C GLU A 94 -6.72 0.92 -28.25
N LEU A 95 -6.92 0.20 -29.36
CA LEU A 95 -7.14 -1.25 -29.32
C LEU A 95 -5.93 -2.00 -28.73
N SER A 96 -4.71 -1.55 -29.04
CA SER A 96 -3.47 -2.10 -28.47
C SER A 96 -3.37 -1.84 -26.97
N ILE A 97 -3.67 -0.63 -26.51
CA ILE A 97 -3.69 -0.26 -25.09
C ILE A 97 -4.73 -1.10 -24.35
N LEU A 98 -5.94 -1.22 -24.91
CA LEU A 98 -7.03 -1.99 -24.32
C LEU A 98 -6.66 -3.48 -24.17
N LYS A 99 -6.07 -4.08 -25.21
CA LYS A 99 -5.58 -5.47 -25.15
C LYS A 99 -4.54 -5.65 -24.05
N SER A 100 -3.63 -4.70 -23.89
CA SER A 100 -2.63 -4.71 -22.83
C SER A 100 -3.27 -4.62 -21.44
N ARG A 101 -4.22 -3.69 -21.25
CA ARG A 101 -4.97 -3.53 -19.99
C ARG A 101 -5.73 -4.80 -19.61
N ILE A 102 -6.53 -5.34 -20.51
CA ILE A 102 -7.31 -6.58 -20.29
C ILE A 102 -6.38 -7.74 -19.89
N ARG A 103 -5.22 -7.85 -20.55
CA ARG A 103 -4.24 -8.88 -20.22
C ARG A 103 -3.64 -8.68 -18.83
N ASN A 104 -3.27 -7.44 -18.48
CA ASN A 104 -2.70 -7.12 -17.18
C ASN A 104 -3.71 -7.34 -16.05
N GLU A 105 -4.97 -6.94 -16.22
CA GLU A 105 -6.04 -7.22 -15.26
C GLU A 105 -6.27 -8.72 -15.06
N LYS A 106 -6.22 -9.51 -16.13
CA LYS A 106 -6.31 -10.98 -16.03
C LYS A 106 -5.13 -11.55 -15.23
N ARG A 107 -3.92 -11.09 -15.54
CA ARG A 107 -2.71 -11.49 -14.82
C ARG A 107 -2.82 -11.17 -13.33
N GLU A 108 -3.22 -9.93 -13.00
CA GLU A 108 -3.38 -9.48 -11.62
C GLU A 108 -4.43 -10.29 -10.86
N LYS A 109 -5.63 -10.48 -11.44
CA LYS A 109 -6.67 -11.32 -10.84
C LYS A 109 -6.20 -12.75 -10.59
N GLU A 110 -5.37 -13.30 -11.47
CA GLU A 110 -4.77 -14.61 -11.30
C GLU A 110 -3.68 -14.62 -10.21
N SER A 111 -2.84 -13.58 -10.12
CA SER A 111 -1.88 -13.43 -9.03
C SER A 111 -2.57 -13.44 -7.66
N LEU A 112 -3.61 -12.61 -7.51
CA LEU A 112 -4.32 -12.42 -6.24
C LEU A 112 -4.90 -13.73 -5.68
N LYS A 113 -5.38 -14.63 -6.55
CA LYS A 113 -5.92 -15.94 -6.16
C LYS A 113 -4.85 -16.90 -5.61
N ARG A 114 -3.58 -16.65 -5.91
CA ARG A 114 -2.45 -17.55 -5.58
C ARG A 114 -1.62 -17.06 -4.40
N TYR A 115 -1.82 -15.81 -3.98
CA TYR A 115 -1.09 -15.27 -2.84
C TYR A 115 -1.44 -15.99 -1.55
N GLN A 116 -0.41 -16.30 -0.79
CA GLN A 116 -0.50 -16.84 0.55
C GLN A 116 -0.16 -15.72 1.53
N VAL A 117 -1.09 -15.45 2.43
CA VAL A 117 -0.96 -14.39 3.43
C VAL A 117 -0.58 -15.02 4.76
N HIS A 118 0.54 -14.59 5.31
CA HIS A 118 0.91 -14.88 6.68
C HIS A 118 0.33 -13.80 7.59
N THR A 119 -0.16 -14.18 8.77
CA THR A 119 -0.82 -13.28 9.72
C THR A 119 -0.21 -13.43 11.10
N PHE A 120 0.14 -12.31 11.73
CA PHE A 120 0.51 -12.23 13.13
C PHE A 120 -0.50 -11.34 13.85
N ILE A 121 -0.88 -11.71 15.06
CA ILE A 121 -1.75 -10.89 15.91
C ILE A 121 -1.03 -10.71 17.22
N ILE A 122 -0.79 -9.46 17.61
CA ILE A 122 -0.13 -9.11 18.86
C ILE A 122 -1.07 -8.23 19.68
N PRO A 123 -1.23 -8.48 20.99
CA PRO A 123 -1.99 -7.61 21.85
C PRO A 123 -1.29 -6.25 21.92
N ILE A 124 -2.06 -5.17 21.91
CA ILE A 124 -1.54 -3.82 22.10
C ILE A 124 -2.31 -3.07 23.19
N SER A 125 -1.66 -2.11 23.83
CA SER A 125 -2.35 -1.19 24.74
C SER A 125 -3.30 -0.26 23.98
N ASP A 126 -4.38 0.14 24.65
CA ASP A 126 -5.30 1.15 24.11
C ASP A 126 -4.59 2.49 23.90
N LEU A 127 -3.58 2.82 24.72
CA LEU A 127 -2.77 4.02 24.55
C LEU A 127 -2.03 4.01 23.21
N PHE A 128 -1.39 2.89 22.86
CA PHE A 128 -0.71 2.75 21.58
C PHE A 128 -1.69 2.80 20.41
N ALA A 129 -2.83 2.11 20.52
CA ALA A 129 -3.88 2.12 19.50
C ALA A 129 -4.41 3.54 19.23
N GLU A 130 -4.72 4.31 20.27
CA GLU A 130 -5.24 5.67 20.16
C GLU A 130 -4.18 6.66 19.66
N LYS A 131 -2.90 6.51 20.05
CA LYS A 131 -1.80 7.33 19.50
C LYS A 131 -1.57 7.06 18.01
N LEU A 132 -1.58 5.79 17.61
CA LEU A 132 -1.46 5.42 16.20
C LEU A 132 -2.63 5.97 15.38
N TYR A 133 -3.86 5.86 15.90
CA TYR A 133 -5.05 6.44 15.29
C TYR A 133 -4.94 7.96 15.14
N ALA A 134 -4.63 8.69 16.22
CA ALA A 134 -4.48 10.14 16.19
C ALA A 134 -3.40 10.59 15.18
N LYS A 135 -2.29 9.85 15.09
CA LYS A 135 -1.23 10.11 14.11
C LYS A 135 -1.73 9.95 12.67
N PHE A 136 -2.52 8.92 12.38
CA PHE A 136 -3.09 8.69 11.04
C PHE A 136 -4.11 9.78 10.68
N VAL A 137 -5.00 10.16 11.60
CA VAL A 137 -6.00 11.21 11.38
C VAL A 137 -5.31 12.53 11.05
N SER A 138 -4.39 13.00 11.90
CA SER A 138 -3.67 14.26 11.63
C SER A 138 -2.84 14.15 10.35
N PHE A 139 -2.14 13.03 10.11
CA PHE A 139 -1.35 12.88 8.90
C PHE A 139 -2.22 13.01 7.64
N ILE A 140 -3.38 12.36 7.59
CA ILE A 140 -4.27 12.42 6.42
C ILE A 140 -4.92 13.81 6.28
N ASP A 141 -5.33 14.44 7.37
CA ASP A 141 -5.93 15.78 7.38
C ASP A 141 -4.95 16.87 6.92
N ASP A 142 -3.71 16.80 7.42
CA ASP A 142 -2.65 17.78 7.13
C ASP A 142 -1.92 17.51 5.81
N PHE A 143 -2.18 16.36 5.16
CA PHE A 143 -1.47 15.97 3.95
C PHE A 143 -1.79 16.93 2.81
N LYS A 144 -0.74 17.60 2.31
CA LYS A 144 -0.81 18.43 1.12
C LYS A 144 0.21 17.92 0.14
N ALA A 145 -0.26 17.35 -0.97
CA ALA A 145 0.58 17.03 -2.11
C ALA A 145 1.21 18.33 -2.64
N LYS A 146 2.37 18.72 -2.09
CA LYS A 146 3.13 19.86 -2.62
C LYS A 146 3.63 19.44 -4.00
N GLU A 147 3.64 20.38 -4.95
CA GLU A 147 3.86 20.17 -6.39
C GLU A 147 4.79 19.00 -6.69
N LEU A 148 4.21 17.81 -6.83
CA LEU A 148 4.88 16.65 -7.38
C LEU A 148 5.22 17.06 -8.81
N GLU A 149 6.49 17.38 -9.09
CA GLU A 149 6.86 17.68 -10.47
C GLU A 149 6.36 16.52 -11.35
N PRO A 150 5.74 16.78 -12.51
CA PRO A 150 5.17 15.73 -13.37
C PRO A 150 6.15 14.58 -13.70
N ASN A 151 7.46 14.86 -13.63
CA ASN A 151 8.54 13.91 -13.89
C ASN A 151 8.89 13.01 -12.68
N LEU A 152 8.41 13.35 -11.48
CA LEU A 152 8.53 12.57 -10.24
C LEU A 152 7.34 11.61 -10.01
N LEU A 153 6.33 11.62 -10.90
CA LEU A 153 5.23 10.65 -10.92
C LEU A 153 5.68 9.20 -11.21
N MET A 154 6.96 8.97 -11.52
CA MET A 154 7.54 7.64 -11.47
C MET A 154 7.88 7.27 -10.03
N GLY A 155 6.88 6.75 -9.31
CA GLY A 155 7.07 6.13 -8.00
C GLY A 155 8.26 5.16 -8.02
N ASP A 156 8.91 4.95 -6.89
CA ASP A 156 10.06 4.04 -6.77
C ASP A 156 9.67 2.55 -6.86
N GLY A 157 8.47 2.27 -7.33
CA GLY A 157 7.92 0.94 -7.50
C GLY A 157 7.16 0.46 -6.26
N GLU A 158 6.80 1.33 -5.33
CA GLU A 158 5.97 1.01 -4.18
C GLU A 158 4.85 2.04 -3.98
N THR A 159 3.68 1.56 -3.59
CA THR A 159 2.51 2.36 -3.23
C THR A 159 2.18 2.12 -1.77
N THR A 160 2.03 3.19 -0.99
CA THR A 160 1.60 3.11 0.41
C THR A 160 0.18 3.64 0.55
N VAL A 161 -0.65 2.93 1.31
CA VAL A 161 -2.01 3.32 1.65
C VAL A 161 -2.11 3.52 3.16
N PHE A 162 -2.55 4.71 3.57
CA PHE A 162 -2.98 5.03 4.92
C PHE A 162 -4.50 5.13 4.94
N ARG A 163 -5.14 4.46 5.89
CA ARG A 163 -6.59 4.52 6.05
C ARG A 163 -6.99 4.58 7.51
N CYS A 164 -8.00 5.39 7.81
CA CYS A 164 -8.66 5.40 9.11
C CYS A 164 -10.16 5.63 8.95
N ILE A 165 -10.90 5.26 10.00
CA ILE A 165 -12.33 5.58 10.13
C ILE A 165 -12.44 6.76 11.09
N VAL A 166 -12.96 7.89 10.61
CA VAL A 166 -13.21 9.10 11.40
C VAL A 166 -14.72 9.31 11.46
N ASP A 167 -15.30 9.20 12.65
CA ASP A 167 -16.75 9.16 12.86
C ASP A 167 -17.46 8.12 11.98
N GLN A 168 -18.11 8.54 10.88
CA GLN A 168 -18.80 7.68 9.92
C GLN A 168 -18.15 7.71 8.53
N GLU A 169 -16.98 8.33 8.41
CA GLU A 169 -16.25 8.49 7.16
C GLU A 169 -15.03 7.57 7.10
N ILE A 170 -14.74 7.09 5.90
CA ILE A 170 -13.50 6.35 5.62
C ILE A 170 -12.56 7.33 4.94
N TRP A 171 -11.44 7.62 5.57
CA TRP A 171 -10.39 8.45 4.98
C TRP A 171 -9.29 7.54 4.44
N THR A 172 -8.98 7.63 3.14
CA THR A 172 -7.96 6.80 2.47
C THR A 172 -6.97 7.68 1.70
N LEU A 173 -5.73 7.70 2.16
CA LEU A 173 -4.63 8.38 1.46
C LEU A 173 -3.72 7.35 0.81
N SER A 174 -3.70 7.31 -0.53
CA SER A 174 -2.81 6.46 -1.32
C SER A 174 -1.70 7.30 -1.95
N ILE A 175 -0.45 6.94 -1.67
CA ILE A 175 0.73 7.68 -2.09
C ILE A 175 1.64 6.73 -2.89
N PRO A 176 1.84 6.98 -4.20
CA PRO A 176 2.92 6.35 -4.96
C PRO A 176 4.21 7.08 -4.60
N PHE A 177 5.05 6.49 -3.78
CA PHE A 177 6.06 7.32 -3.13
C PHE A 177 7.33 7.49 -4.00
N LYS A 178 7.79 8.74 -4.05
CA LYS A 178 9.18 9.15 -4.28
C LYS A 178 9.51 10.50 -3.62
N THR A 179 8.58 11.05 -2.82
CA THR A 179 8.31 12.50 -2.94
C THR A 179 7.94 13.26 -1.67
N GLU A 180 7.65 12.65 -0.52
CA GLU A 180 7.37 13.44 0.70
C GLU A 180 8.02 12.88 1.98
N GLU A 181 8.82 13.71 2.65
CA GLU A 181 9.57 13.38 3.86
C GLU A 181 8.66 12.92 5.01
N LYS A 182 7.57 13.67 5.29
CA LYS A 182 6.60 13.30 6.35
C LYS A 182 5.85 11.99 6.06
N ALA A 183 5.48 11.76 4.80
CA ALA A 183 4.84 10.50 4.39
C ALA A 183 5.82 9.32 4.51
N ARG A 184 7.09 9.55 4.14
CA ARG A 184 8.16 8.57 4.30
C ARG A 184 8.39 8.24 5.78
N GLU A 185 8.47 9.25 6.66
CA GLU A 185 8.64 9.04 8.11
C GLU A 185 7.55 8.14 8.71
N LEU A 186 6.27 8.42 8.44
CA LEU A 186 5.18 7.59 8.96
C LEU A 186 5.16 6.20 8.31
N SER A 187 5.46 6.10 7.02
CA SER A 187 5.58 4.81 6.32
C SER A 187 6.70 3.96 6.89
N ASP A 188 7.86 4.55 7.16
CA ASP A 188 9.03 3.87 7.73
C ASP A 188 8.77 3.43 9.17
N LEU A 189 8.08 4.26 9.97
CA LEU A 189 7.62 3.88 11.30
C LEU A 189 6.69 2.65 11.24
N CYS A 190 5.70 2.67 10.35
CA CYS A 190 4.78 1.54 10.19
C CYS A 190 5.47 0.29 9.65
N LYS A 191 6.45 0.44 8.75
CA LYS A 191 7.29 -0.66 8.27
C LYS A 191 8.13 -1.26 9.40
N GLN A 192 8.73 -0.44 10.25
CA GLN A 192 9.49 -0.91 11.42
C GLN A 192 8.59 -1.69 12.39
N ILE A 193 7.36 -1.22 12.61
CA ILE A 193 6.35 -1.94 13.41
C ILE A 193 6.07 -3.34 12.81
N VAL A 194 5.89 -3.43 11.49
CA VAL A 194 5.70 -4.72 10.79
C VAL A 194 6.90 -5.63 11.03
N GLU A 195 8.11 -5.16 10.74
CA GLU A 195 9.33 -5.97 10.84
C GLU A 195 9.60 -6.46 12.26
N ASP A 196 9.38 -5.62 13.27
CA ASP A 196 9.57 -6.00 14.67
C ASP A 196 8.48 -6.97 15.15
N ALA A 197 7.23 -6.83 14.67
CA ALA A 197 6.17 -7.80 14.93
C ALA A 197 6.48 -9.16 14.31
N GLU A 198 6.91 -9.20 13.05
CA GLU A 198 7.30 -10.42 12.34
C GLU A 198 8.50 -11.11 13.00
N ALA A 199 9.44 -10.32 13.56
CA ALA A 199 10.60 -10.83 14.27
C ALA A 199 10.32 -11.24 15.74
N GLY A 200 9.10 -11.02 16.25
CA GLY A 200 8.75 -11.29 17.65
C GLY A 200 9.45 -10.37 18.65
N ARG A 201 9.83 -9.15 18.23
CA ARG A 201 10.54 -8.14 19.03
C ARG A 201 9.76 -6.83 19.19
N PHE A 202 8.48 -6.86 18.86
CA PHE A 202 7.58 -5.71 18.99
C PHE A 202 7.49 -5.25 20.45
N ASP A 203 7.69 -3.95 20.63
CA ASP A 203 7.64 -3.27 21.92
C ASP A 203 7.09 -1.86 21.69
N GLU A 204 5.88 -1.62 22.20
CA GLU A 204 5.15 -0.36 22.01
C GLU A 204 5.93 0.85 22.48
N SER A 205 6.73 0.70 23.55
CA SER A 205 7.45 1.82 24.17
C SER A 205 8.43 2.49 23.21
N LYS A 206 8.92 1.75 22.19
CA LYS A 206 9.81 2.26 21.14
C LYS A 206 9.11 3.25 20.21
N TYR A 207 7.80 3.11 20.04
CA TYR A 207 7.04 3.85 19.03
C TYR A 207 6.17 4.94 19.62
N ILE A 208 5.76 4.80 20.89
CA ILE A 208 4.87 5.77 21.56
C ILE A 208 5.40 7.20 21.45
N GLY A 209 6.71 7.42 21.63
CA GLY A 209 7.31 8.76 21.50
C GLY A 209 7.33 9.29 20.06
N SER A 210 7.51 8.42 19.05
CA SER A 210 7.44 8.81 17.63
C SER A 210 6.01 9.06 17.15
N LEU A 211 5.02 8.50 17.86
CA LEU A 211 3.60 8.75 17.64
C LEU A 211 3.11 10.01 18.37
N GLU A 212 3.90 10.59 19.27
CA GLU A 212 3.62 11.90 19.86
C GLU A 212 3.89 13.01 18.85
N TYR A 213 2.89 13.86 18.64
CA TYR A 213 3.15 15.16 18.03
C TYR A 213 3.82 16.07 19.06
N GLY A 214 4.79 16.85 18.59
CA GLY A 214 5.26 18.02 19.31
C GLY A 214 4.07 18.94 19.58
N GLN A 215 3.81 19.20 20.86
CA GLN A 215 3.37 20.52 21.26
C GLN A 215 4.44 21.47 20.71
N GLU A 216 4.16 22.17 19.61
CA GLU A 216 4.78 23.49 19.48
C GLU A 216 4.28 24.26 20.69
N ASP A 217 5.19 24.46 21.63
CA ASP A 217 5.03 25.33 22.79
C ASP A 217 4.39 26.64 22.31
N CYS A 218 3.09 26.79 22.54
CA CYS A 218 2.46 28.09 22.56
C CYS A 218 2.92 28.77 23.87
N ASN A 219 4.14 29.32 23.85
CA ASN A 219 4.58 30.37 24.76
C ASN A 219 4.62 31.70 24.02
#